data_AF-A0A958FEY1-F1
#
_entry.id   AF-A0A958FEY1-F1
#
_cell.length_a   1.000
_cell.length_b   1.000
_cell.length_c   1.000
_cell.angle_alpha   90.00
_cell.angle_beta   90.00
_cell.angle_gamma   90.00
#
_symmetry.space_group_name_H-M   'P 1'
#
loop_
_entity.id
_entity.type
_entity.pdbx_description
1 polymer ?
#
loop_
_entity_poly.entity_id
_entity_poly.type
_entity_poly.pdbx_seq_one_letter_code
_entity_poly.pdbx_strand_id
1 'polypeptide(L)'
;MTKFDAPLKQKLAEVEANDAATRLRFLGKCAQPIDDAMREALGQTGVTVNSVTGAIFTASGTAAQIKAAAKLDFVSQLQLSVERALY
;
A
#
# COMPACT_ATOMS: atom_id res chain seq x y z
N MET A 1 -13.04 9.87 5.04
CA MET A 1 -11.77 10.24 4.40
C MET A 1 -11.20 9.04 3.68
N THR A 2 -11.26 9.01 2.34
CA THR A 2 -10.68 7.92 1.55
C THR A 2 -9.19 8.17 1.36
N LYS A 3 -8.36 7.44 2.12
CA LYS A 3 -6.88 7.46 2.02
C LYS A 3 -6.36 6.81 0.72
N PHE A 4 -7.25 6.33 -0.16
CA PHE A 4 -6.91 5.64 -1.40
C PHE A 4 -7.07 6.56 -2.60
N ASP A 5 -6.06 6.58 -3.46
CA ASP A 5 -6.14 7.24 -4.76
C ASP A 5 -7.10 6.51 -5.72
N ALA A 6 -7.70 7.26 -6.65
CA ALA A 6 -8.60 6.73 -7.68
C ALA A 6 -8.01 5.52 -8.45
N PRO A 7 -6.76 5.56 -8.95
CA PRO A 7 -6.16 4.41 -9.63
C PRO A 7 -5.97 3.19 -8.72
N LEU A 8 -5.66 3.39 -7.44
CA LEU A 8 -5.50 2.28 -6.49
C LEU A 8 -6.86 1.62 -6.22
N LYS A 9 -7.92 2.40 -6.02
CA LYS A 9 -9.28 1.86 -5.87
C LYS A 9 -9.71 1.02 -7.06
N GLN A 10 -9.48 1.53 -8.28
CA GLN A 10 -9.84 0.81 -9.50
C GLN A 10 -9.07 -0.50 -9.61
N LYS A 11 -7.75 -0.47 -9.34
CA LYS A 11 -6.93 -1.68 -9.40
C LYS A 11 -7.28 -2.70 -8.33
N LEU A 12 -7.59 -2.25 -7.11
CA LEU A 12 -8.08 -3.10 -6.02
C LEU A 12 -9.39 -3.79 -6.42
N ALA A 13 -10.36 -3.05 -6.97
CA ALA A 13 -11.61 -3.64 -7.43
C ALA A 13 -11.40 -4.64 -8.60
N GLU A 14 -10.48 -4.34 -9.52
CA GLU A 14 -10.14 -5.22 -10.63
C GLU A 14 -9.50 -6.53 -10.17
N VAL A 15 -8.52 -6.47 -9.25
CA VAL A 15 -7.91 -7.70 -8.70
C VAL A 15 -8.87 -8.44 -7.80
N GLU A 16 -9.72 -7.76 -7.03
CA GLU A 16 -10.74 -8.45 -6.22
C GLU A 16 -11.77 -9.19 -7.08
N ALA A 17 -12.07 -8.69 -8.29
CA ALA A 17 -12.99 -9.32 -9.22
C ALA A 17 -12.34 -10.44 -10.05
N ASN A 18 -11.04 -10.35 -10.36
CA ASN A 18 -10.34 -11.35 -11.17
C ASN A 18 -9.60 -12.39 -10.32
N ASP A 19 -8.73 -11.93 -9.44
CA ASP A 19 -7.84 -12.77 -8.64
C ASP A 19 -7.42 -12.05 -7.35
N ALA A 20 -8.14 -12.32 -6.26
CA ALA A 20 -7.92 -11.67 -4.97
C ALA A 20 -6.55 -12.02 -4.33
N ALA A 21 -5.87 -13.05 -4.84
CA ALA A 21 -4.52 -13.46 -4.43
C ALA A 21 -3.41 -12.63 -5.12
N THR A 22 -3.76 -11.84 -6.14
CA THR A 22 -2.82 -11.00 -6.86
C THR A 22 -2.20 -9.97 -5.92
N ARG A 23 -0.86 -10.00 -5.82
CA ARG A 23 -0.10 -9.03 -5.05
C ARG A 23 0.14 -7.79 -5.90
N LEU A 24 -0.31 -6.65 -5.41
CA LEU A 24 -0.08 -5.34 -6.01
C LEU A 24 1.02 -4.61 -5.25
N ARG A 25 1.88 -3.89 -5.98
CA ARG A 25 2.79 -2.91 -5.41
C ARG A 25 2.04 -1.59 -5.19
N PHE A 26 2.29 -0.99 -4.05
CA PHE A 26 1.70 0.28 -3.67
C PHE A 26 2.71 1.13 -2.91
N LEU A 27 2.48 2.43 -2.97
CA LEU A 27 3.25 3.43 -2.27
C LEU A 27 2.36 4.05 -1.19
N GLY A 28 2.82 4.01 0.05
CA GLY A 28 2.16 4.69 1.15
C GLY A 28 2.95 5.92 1.55
N LYS A 29 2.21 7.00 1.84
CA LYS A 29 2.74 8.23 2.40
C LYS A 29 2.19 8.41 3.80
N CYS A 30 3.09 8.65 4.74
CA CYS A 30 2.83 8.90 6.14
C CYS A 30 2.91 10.40 6.43
N ALA A 31 2.25 10.83 7.51
CA ALA A 31 2.35 12.22 7.98
C ALA A 31 3.73 12.53 8.58
N GLN A 32 4.42 11.49 9.04
CA GLN A 32 5.68 11.55 9.76
C GLN A 32 6.69 10.60 9.08
N PRO A 33 8.01 10.79 9.31
CA PRO A 33 9.02 9.80 8.94
C PRO A 33 8.64 8.42 9.49
N ILE A 34 8.93 7.37 8.73
CA ILE A 34 8.58 6.01 9.09
C ILE A 34 9.67 5.48 10.03
N ASP A 35 9.30 5.35 11.30
CA ASP A 35 10.13 4.72 12.32
C ASP A 35 10.00 3.18 12.29
N ASP A 36 10.91 2.48 12.97
CA ASP A 36 10.92 1.02 13.06
C ASP A 36 9.58 0.44 13.55
N ALA A 37 8.92 1.08 14.51
CA ALA A 37 7.61 0.64 15.00
C ALA A 37 6.53 0.67 13.91
N MET A 38 6.55 1.67 13.01
CA MET A 38 5.60 1.75 11.88
C MET A 38 5.91 0.65 10.85
N ARG A 39 7.19 0.35 10.65
CA ARG A 39 7.65 -0.70 9.75
C ARG A 39 7.24 -2.08 10.25
N GLU A 40 7.34 -2.33 11.55
CA GLU A 40 6.83 -3.54 12.20
C GLU A 40 5.30 -3.65 12.07
N ALA A 41 4.56 -2.57 12.33
CA ALA A 41 3.11 -2.53 12.17
C ALA A 41 2.67 -2.84 10.73
N LEU A 42 3.40 -2.31 9.72
CA LEU A 42 3.19 -2.68 8.33
C LEU A 42 3.40 -4.18 8.11
N GLY A 43 4.50 -4.74 8.63
CA GLY A 43 4.75 -6.19 8.58
C GLY A 43 3.62 -7.03 9.19
N GLN A 44 3.02 -6.57 10.29
CA GLN A 44 1.88 -7.24 10.93
C GLN A 44 0.61 -7.26 10.06
N THR A 45 0.45 -6.32 9.12
CA THR A 45 -0.66 -6.36 8.15
C THR A 45 -0.47 -7.42 7.05
N GLY A 46 0.69 -8.05 7.00
CA GLY A 46 1.07 -9.06 6.01
C GLY A 46 1.56 -8.47 4.68
N VAL A 47 1.66 -7.14 4.56
CA VAL A 47 2.29 -6.51 3.39
C VAL A 47 3.80 -6.68 3.47
N THR A 48 4.43 -6.92 2.33
CA THR A 48 5.89 -6.96 2.19
C THR A 48 6.40 -5.55 1.92
N VAL A 49 7.06 -4.93 2.89
CA VAL A 49 7.70 -3.62 2.74
C VAL A 49 8.99 -3.79 1.93
N ASN A 50 9.09 -3.10 0.79
CA ASN A 50 10.25 -3.16 -0.09
C ASN A 50 11.27 -2.07 0.27
N SER A 51 10.84 -0.81 0.32
CA SER A 51 11.70 0.33 0.67
C SER A 51 10.95 1.35 1.51
N VAL A 52 11.70 2.08 2.33
CA VAL A 52 11.23 3.18 3.16
C VAL A 52 12.17 4.36 2.93
N THR A 53 11.61 5.51 2.58
CA THR A 53 12.34 6.75 2.30
C THR A 53 11.64 7.91 3.01
N GLY A 54 12.14 8.28 4.19
CA GLY A 54 11.55 9.32 5.02
C GLY A 54 10.12 8.96 5.40
N ALA A 55 9.14 9.76 4.95
CA ALA A 55 7.72 9.55 5.21
C ALA A 55 7.00 8.72 4.12
N ILE A 56 7.73 8.12 3.19
CA ILE A 56 7.16 7.33 2.08
C ILE A 56 7.67 5.90 2.18
N PHE A 57 6.79 4.92 2.02
CA PHE A 57 7.16 3.51 1.87
C PHE A 57 6.60 2.92 0.58
N THR A 58 7.33 1.96 0.03
CA THR A 58 6.82 1.07 -0.99
C THR A 58 6.63 -0.31 -0.39
N ALA A 59 5.47 -0.90 -0.61
CA ALA A 59 5.15 -2.22 -0.14
C ALA A 59 4.36 -2.98 -1.20
N SER A 60 4.23 -4.28 -1.02
CA SER A 60 3.46 -5.15 -1.89
C SER A 60 2.61 -6.11 -1.09
N GLY A 61 1.38 -6.35 -1.54
CA GLY A 61 0.43 -7.19 -0.84
C GLY A 61 -0.85 -7.39 -1.63
N THR A 62 -1.72 -8.26 -1.12
CA THR A 62 -3.06 -8.48 -1.69
C THR A 62 -3.98 -7.31 -1.39
N ALA A 63 -5.12 -7.23 -2.08
CA ALA A 63 -6.10 -6.17 -1.85
C ALA A 63 -6.54 -6.05 -0.38
N ALA A 64 -6.72 -7.18 0.30
CA ALA A 64 -7.07 -7.22 1.72
C ALA A 64 -5.95 -6.64 2.61
N GLN A 65 -4.70 -6.98 2.33
CA GLN A 65 -3.54 -6.49 3.09
C GLN A 65 -3.31 -4.99 2.86
N ILE A 66 -3.49 -4.51 1.62
CA ILE A 66 -3.42 -3.07 1.30
C ILE A 66 -4.49 -2.29 2.05
N LYS A 67 -5.71 -2.83 2.12
CA LYS A 67 -6.80 -2.25 2.91
C LYS A 67 -6.48 -2.27 4.41
N ALA A 68 -5.79 -3.29 4.91
CA ALA A 68 -5.34 -3.33 6.31
C ALA A 68 -4.27 -2.27 6.59
N ALA A 69 -3.28 -2.13 5.71
CA ALA A 69 -2.28 -1.06 5.81
C ALA A 69 -2.92 0.34 5.78
N ALA A 70 -3.98 0.54 5.00
CA ALA A 70 -4.73 1.80 4.96
C ALA A 70 -5.42 2.18 6.27
N LYS A 71 -5.76 1.18 7.10
CA LYS A 71 -6.39 1.39 8.41
C LYS A 71 -5.40 1.84 9.47
N LEU A 72 -4.09 1.77 9.21
CA LEU A 72 -3.07 2.26 10.12
C LEU A 72 -3.19 3.79 10.24
N ASP A 73 -3.09 4.27 11.48
CA ASP A 73 -3.35 5.67 11.81
C ASP A 73 -2.34 6.61 11.15
N PHE A 74 -1.08 6.20 11.14
CA PHE A 74 0.05 6.94 10.55
C PHE A 74 0.04 6.99 9.03
N VAL A 75 -0.74 6.14 8.34
CA VAL A 75 -0.85 6.16 6.89
C VAL A 75 -1.79 7.29 6.50
N SER A 76 -1.26 8.31 5.82
CA SER A 76 -2.05 9.43 5.33
C SER A 76 -2.65 9.16 3.96
N GLN A 77 -1.88 8.54 3.06
CA GLN A 77 -2.30 8.30 1.68
C GLN A 77 -1.66 7.02 1.12
N LEU A 78 -2.41 6.31 0.28
CA LEU A 78 -1.96 5.12 -0.45
C LEU A 78 -2.21 5.30 -1.94
N GLN A 79 -1.15 5.09 -2.71
CA GLN A 79 -1.10 5.25 -4.15
C GLN A 79 -0.67 3.95 -4.81
N LEU A 80 -1.20 3.69 -6.00
CA LEU A 80 -0.80 2.53 -6.77
C LEU A 80 0.62 2.75 -7.29
N SER A 81 1.54 1.85 -6.97
CA SER A 81 2.82 1.80 -7.67
C SER A 81 2.54 1.13 -9.01
N VAL A 82 2.13 1.94 -9.98
CA VAL A 82 2.11 1.52 -11.37
C VAL A 82 3.56 1.32 -11.78
N GLU A 83 3.98 0.06 -11.85
CA GLU A 83 5.00 -0.31 -12.82
C GLU A 83 4.42 0.06 -14.19
N ARG A 84 4.77 1.26 -14.67
CA ARG A 84 4.65 1.55 -16.09
C ARG A 84 5.56 0.52 -16.76
N ALA A 85 4.97 -0.54 -17.29
CA ALA A 85 5.61 -1.26 -18.37
C ALA A 85 5.89 -0.21 -19.45
N LEU A 86 7.16 0.18 -19.56
CA LEU A 86 7.65 0.97 -20.69
C LEU A 86 7.41 0.08 -21.91
N TYR A 87 6.37 0.42 -22.67
CA TYR A 87 6.07 -0.18 -23.97
C TYR A 87 6.69 0.69 -25.06
#